data_AF-A0A1G1D887-F1
#
_entry.id   AF-A0A1G1D887-F1
#
_cell.length_a   1.000
_cell.length_b   1.000
_cell.length_c   1.000
_cell.angle_alpha   90.00
_cell.angle_beta   90.00
_cell.angle_gamma   90.00
#
_symmetry.space_group_name_H-M   'P 1'
#
loop_
_entity.id
_entity.type
_entity.pdbx_description
1 polymer ?
#
loop_
_entity_poly.entity_id
_entity_poly.type
_entity_poly.pdbx_seq_one_letter_code
_entity_poly.pdbx_strand_id
1 'polypeptide(L)'
;MIIKIIDKQTHSKGEIYTIRIQDKNVRILFLAHAIERIRKWNIREEMVAETLLMPEEVIIGHRDRYIAHRRYGNHLVRAVYEYEEKLPVLLTVYFPYIGRYFKGGGVYEDKIFKGS
;
A
#
# COMPACT_ATOMS: atom_id res chain seq x y z
N MET A 1 4.85 0.16 15.55
CA MET A 1 4.18 1.46 15.31
C MET A 1 2.70 1.21 15.12
N ILE A 2 1.83 2.08 15.62
CA ILE A 2 0.38 1.93 15.44
C ILE A 2 -0.03 2.74 14.20
N ILE A 3 -0.74 2.08 13.29
CA ILE A 3 -1.35 2.68 12.10
C ILE A 3 -2.86 2.62 12.28
N LYS A 4 -3.56 3.72 11.97
CA LYS A 4 -5.02 3.79 12.05
C LYS A 4 -5.59 4.55 10.87
N ILE A 5 -6.55 3.95 10.18
CA ILE A 5 -7.39 4.68 9.21
C ILE A 5 -8.35 5.55 10.03
N ILE A 6 -8.27 6.87 9.87
CA ILE A 6 -9.05 7.83 10.66
C ILE A 6 -10.18 8.49 9.88
N ASP A 7 -10.11 8.47 8.55
CA ASP A 7 -11.12 9.07 7.68
C ASP A 7 -11.06 8.44 6.28
N LYS A 8 -12.21 8.46 5.59
CA LYS A 8 -12.36 8.02 4.19
C LYS A 8 -13.28 8.99 3.46
N GLN A 9 -12.80 9.53 2.35
CA GLN A 9 -13.54 10.48 1.53
C GLN A 9 -13.74 9.91 0.12
N THR A 10 -14.97 9.94 -0.38
CA THR A 10 -15.28 9.53 -1.75
C THR A 10 -14.54 10.40 -2.76
N HIS A 11 -14.01 9.78 -3.81
CA HIS A 11 -13.33 10.43 -4.92
C HIS A 11 -13.85 9.85 -6.23
N SER A 12 -13.79 10.61 -7.33
CA SER A 12 -14.31 10.16 -8.63
C SER A 12 -13.70 8.84 -9.12
N LYS A 13 -12.45 8.54 -8.73
CA LYS A 13 -11.73 7.31 -9.09
C LYS A 13 -11.76 6.21 -8.01
N GLY A 14 -12.32 6.48 -6.82
CA GLY A 14 -12.24 5.57 -5.67
C GLY A 14 -12.46 6.28 -4.33
N GLU A 15 -11.58 6.08 -3.36
CA GLU A 15 -11.68 6.67 -2.02
C GLU A 15 -10.32 7.15 -1.53
N ILE A 16 -10.27 8.34 -0.94
CA ILE A 16 -9.06 8.86 -0.28
C ILE A 16 -9.09 8.43 1.18
N TYR A 17 -8.08 7.67 1.56
CA TYR A 17 -7.87 7.21 2.93
C TYR A 17 -6.94 8.19 3.63
N THR A 18 -7.37 8.70 4.79
CA THR A 18 -6.48 9.41 5.69
C THR A 18 -6.02 8.43 6.77
N ILE A 19 -4.72 8.15 6.77
CA ILE A 19 -4.10 7.15 7.64
C ILE A 19 -3.20 7.89 8.62
N ARG A 20 -3.46 7.73 9.92
CA ARG A 20 -2.60 8.22 10.99
C ARG A 20 -1.50 7.20 11.28
N ILE A 21 -0.25 7.67 11.26
CA ILE A 21 0.93 6.93 11.69
C ILE A 21 1.77 7.87 12.56
N GLN A 22 2.01 7.47 13.81
CA GLN A 22 2.55 8.37 14.85
C GLN A 22 1.71 9.67 14.94
N ASP A 23 2.35 10.83 14.84
CA ASP A 23 1.72 12.15 14.85
C ASP A 23 1.52 12.75 13.45
N LYS A 24 1.69 11.93 12.40
CA LYS A 24 1.53 12.35 11.01
C LYS A 24 0.29 11.70 10.38
N ASN A 25 -0.35 12.47 9.51
CA ASN A 25 -1.45 11.99 8.68
C ASN A 25 -0.95 11.85 7.24
N VAL A 26 -1.13 10.67 6.65
CA VAL A 26 -0.81 10.38 5.26
C VAL A 26 -2.10 10.14 4.51
N ARG A 27 -2.26 10.82 3.38
CA ARG A 27 -3.41 10.63 2.48
C ARG A 27 -2.98 9.75 1.31
N ILE A 28 -3.78 8.74 1.00
CA ILE A 28 -3.55 7.84 -0.14
C ILE A 28 -4.87 7.65 -0.86
N LEU A 29 -4.88 7.80 -2.18
CA LEU A 29 -6.05 7.47 -3.00
C LEU A 29 -6.04 5.96 -3.28
N PHE A 30 -7.08 5.27 -2.85
CA PHE A 30 -7.34 3.88 -3.21
C PHE A 30 -8.28 3.88 -4.41
N LEU A 31 -7.81 3.42 -5.57
CA LEU A 31 -8.67 3.31 -6.74
C LEU A 31 -9.77 2.27 -6.49
N ALA A 32 -10.94 2.47 -7.11
CA ALA A 32 -12.08 1.55 -6.99
C ALA A 32 -11.68 0.09 -7.30
N HIS A 33 -10.82 -0.10 -8.31
CA HIS A 33 -10.26 -1.41 -8.63
C HIS A 33 -9.44 -2.00 -7.48
N ALA A 34 -8.58 -1.23 -6.82
CA ALA A 34 -7.81 -1.71 -5.67
C ALA A 34 -8.73 -2.13 -4.52
N ILE A 35 -9.77 -1.34 -4.23
CA ILE A 35 -10.76 -1.64 -3.18
C ILE A 35 -11.49 -2.95 -3.49
N GLU A 36 -11.89 -3.17 -4.74
CA GLU A 36 -12.50 -4.43 -5.19
C GLU A 36 -11.55 -5.62 -4.94
N ARG A 37 -10.26 -5.47 -5.25
CA ARG A 37 -9.25 -6.51 -5.02
C ARG A 37 -9.05 -6.81 -3.54
N ILE A 38 -9.02 -5.79 -2.69
CA ILE A 38 -8.94 -5.93 -1.23
C ILE A 38 -10.10 -6.78 -0.72
N ARG A 39 -11.33 -6.46 -1.15
CA ARG A 39 -12.54 -7.24 -0.82
C ARG A 39 -12.48 -8.67 -1.35
N LYS A 40 -12.09 -8.85 -2.62
CA LYS A 40 -12.00 -10.16 -3.28
C LYS A 40 -11.04 -11.12 -2.57
N TRP A 41 -9.91 -10.61 -2.09
CA TRP A 41 -8.90 -11.40 -1.37
C TRP A 41 -9.15 -11.46 0.14
N ASN A 42 -10.23 -10.84 0.64
CA ASN A 42 -10.54 -10.71 2.05
C ASN A 42 -9.37 -10.15 2.88
N ILE A 43 -8.65 -9.17 2.33
CA ILE A 43 -7.54 -8.50 3.00
C ILE A 43 -8.12 -7.37 3.84
N ARG A 44 -7.63 -7.22 5.08
CA ARG A 44 -7.98 -6.06 5.91
C ARG A 44 -7.31 -4.81 5.37
N GLU A 45 -8.03 -3.69 5.31
CA GLU A 45 -7.49 -2.43 4.76
C GLU A 45 -6.25 -1.95 5.53
N GLU A 46 -6.20 -2.22 6.84
CA GLU A 46 -5.05 -1.93 7.69
C GLU A 46 -3.79 -2.68 7.22
N MET A 47 -3.92 -3.90 6.70
CA MET A 47 -2.78 -4.65 6.15
C MET A 47 -2.23 -3.97 4.89
N VAL A 48 -3.10 -3.37 4.08
CA VAL A 48 -2.68 -2.61 2.88
C VAL A 48 -2.05 -1.29 3.29
N ALA A 49 -2.65 -0.57 4.24
CA ALA A 49 -2.08 0.65 4.81
C ALA A 49 -0.69 0.41 5.43
N GLU A 50 -0.55 -0.64 6.24
CA GLU A 50 0.74 -1.10 6.79
C GLU A 50 1.74 -1.43 5.70
N THR A 51 1.30 -2.09 4.62
CA THR A 51 2.19 -2.43 3.50
C THR A 51 2.71 -1.18 2.79
N LEU A 52 1.85 -0.20 2.54
CA LEU A 52 2.20 1.05 1.85
C LEU A 52 3.08 1.96 2.70
N LEU A 53 2.82 2.06 4.01
CA LEU A 53 3.53 2.99 4.91
C LEU A 53 4.76 2.35 5.58
N MET A 54 4.74 1.04 5.78
CA MET A 54 5.81 0.28 6.44
C MET A 54 6.14 -0.99 5.64
N PRO A 55 6.55 -0.88 4.37
CA PRO A 55 6.93 -2.03 3.57
C PRO A 55 8.15 -2.75 4.16
N GLU A 56 8.27 -4.03 3.87
CA GLU A 56 9.51 -4.79 4.07
C GLU A 56 10.45 -4.66 2.87
N GLU A 57 9.89 -4.43 1.68
CA GLU A 57 10.62 -3.99 0.50
C GLU A 57 9.70 -3.15 -0.40
N VAL A 58 10.30 -2.23 -1.15
CA VAL A 58 9.67 -1.52 -2.26
C VAL A 58 10.57 -1.67 -3.47
N ILE A 59 10.00 -2.19 -4.56
CA ILE A 59 10.71 -2.40 -5.82
C ILE A 59 10.07 -1.56 -6.94
N ILE A 60 10.86 -1.25 -7.97
CA ILE A 60 10.36 -0.63 -9.20
C ILE A 60 9.56 -1.65 -10.01
N GLY A 61 8.36 -1.25 -10.43
CA GLY A 61 7.53 -1.92 -11.41
C GLY A 61 7.67 -1.31 -12.81
N HIS A 62 6.79 -1.68 -13.73
CA HIS A 62 6.76 -1.09 -15.06
C HIS A 62 6.15 0.33 -15.04
N ARG A 63 6.70 1.25 -15.86
CA ARG A 63 6.19 2.61 -16.10
C ARG A 63 6.10 3.46 -14.82
N ASP A 64 7.22 3.61 -14.11
CA ASP A 64 7.35 4.49 -12.92
C ASP A 64 6.43 4.14 -11.75
N ARG A 65 6.03 2.87 -11.67
CA ARG A 65 5.24 2.34 -10.57
C ARG A 65 6.14 1.76 -9.50
N TYR A 66 5.68 1.86 -8.27
CA TYR A 66 6.31 1.23 -7.12
C TYR A 66 5.46 0.07 -6.63
N ILE A 67 6.13 -0.91 -6.06
CA ILE A 67 5.49 -2.12 -5.56
C ILE A 67 5.95 -2.35 -4.13
N ALA A 68 5.07 -2.00 -3.18
CA ALA A 68 5.28 -2.26 -1.77
C ALA A 68 4.89 -3.69 -1.41
N HIS A 69 5.76 -4.33 -0.64
CA HIS A 69 5.63 -5.71 -0.19
C HIS A 69 5.70 -5.77 1.34
N ARG A 70 4.79 -6.53 1.94
CA ARG A 70 4.84 -6.88 3.36
C ARG A 70 4.25 -8.26 3.57
N ARG A 71 4.91 -9.07 4.40
CA ARG A 71 4.55 -10.47 4.63
C ARG A 71 3.47 -10.56 5.72
N TYR A 72 2.55 -11.49 5.54
CA TYR A 72 1.50 -11.84 6.49
C TYR A 72 1.32 -13.35 6.50
N GLY A 73 1.96 -14.01 7.47
CA GLY A 73 2.08 -15.47 7.48
C GLY A 73 2.82 -15.97 6.23
N ASN A 74 2.18 -16.87 5.48
CA ASN A 74 2.75 -17.44 4.23
C ASN A 74 2.42 -16.62 2.97
N HIS A 75 1.68 -15.52 3.12
CA HIS A 75 1.24 -14.66 2.04
C HIS A 75 1.94 -13.31 2.08
N LEU A 76 1.87 -12.61 0.96
CA LEU A 76 2.46 -11.31 0.74
C LEU A 76 1.35 -10.36 0.31
N VAL A 77 1.16 -9.23 1.00
CA VAL A 77 0.42 -8.13 0.39
C VAL A 77 1.37 -7.45 -0.58
N ARG A 78 0.98 -7.42 -1.85
CA ARG A 78 1.68 -6.74 -2.94
C ARG A 78 0.83 -5.58 -3.42
N ALA A 79 1.18 -4.38 -2.95
CA ALA A 79 0.46 -3.14 -3.23
C ALA A 79 1.20 -2.36 -4.33
N VAL A 80 0.58 -2.21 -5.49
CA VAL A 80 1.13 -1.47 -6.62
C VAL A 80 0.58 -0.05 -6.60
N TYR A 81 1.45 0.93 -6.57
CA TYR A 81 1.07 2.34 -6.51
C TYR A 81 1.96 3.21 -7.39
N GLU A 82 1.46 4.39 -7.69
CA GLU A 82 2.19 5.47 -8.35
C GLU A 82 1.85 6.80 -7.66
N TYR A 83 2.33 7.91 -8.21
CA TYR A 83 2.04 9.24 -7.70
C TYR A 83 1.28 10.06 -8.73
N GLU A 84 0.13 10.60 -8.33
CA GLU A 84 -0.49 11.74 -9.03
C GLU A 84 0.00 13.01 -8.33
N GLU A 85 0.95 13.71 -8.97
CA GLU A 85 1.75 14.79 -8.39
C GLU A 85 2.50 14.36 -7.12
N LYS A 86 1.91 14.59 -5.95
CA LYS A 86 2.46 14.23 -4.62
C LYS A 86 1.56 13.25 -3.86
N LEU A 87 0.39 12.93 -4.40
CA LEU A 87 -0.55 12.03 -3.76
C LEU A 87 -0.23 10.58 -4.18
N PRO A 88 0.10 9.68 -3.24
CA PRO A 88 0.20 8.26 -3.56
C PRO A 88 -1.17 7.72 -4.00
N VAL A 89 -1.18 6.98 -5.10
CA VAL A 89 -2.37 6.36 -5.68
C VAL A 89 -2.17 4.85 -5.75
N LEU A 90 -2.91 4.10 -4.94
CA LEU A 90 -2.93 2.65 -4.96
C LEU A 90 -3.75 2.16 -6.16
N LEU A 91 -3.07 1.52 -7.11
CA LEU A 91 -3.65 1.03 -8.35
C LEU A 91 -4.32 -0.32 -8.16
N THR A 92 -3.64 -1.25 -7.49
CA THR A 92 -4.14 -2.62 -7.28
C THR A 92 -3.40 -3.32 -6.15
N VAL A 93 -4.01 -4.38 -5.62
CA VAL A 93 -3.45 -5.24 -4.58
C VAL A 93 -3.54 -6.70 -5.01
N TYR A 94 -2.49 -7.44 -4.70
CA TYR A 94 -2.44 -8.90 -4.81
C TYR A 94 -2.08 -9.52 -3.46
N PHE A 95 -2.52 -10.77 -3.27
CA PHE A 95 -2.21 -11.55 -2.07
C PHE A 95 -1.58 -12.93 -2.40
N PRO A 96 -0.43 -12.97 -3.12
CA PRO A 96 0.23 -14.22 -3.47
C PRO A 96 0.98 -14.85 -2.28
N TYR A 97 1.39 -16.11 -2.44
CA TYR A 97 2.40 -16.72 -1.58
C TYR A 97 3.74 -16.00 -1.69
N ILE A 98 4.47 -15.90 -0.57
CA ILE A 98 5.74 -15.15 -0.45
C ILE A 98 6.77 -15.61 -1.49
N GLY A 99 6.91 -16.92 -1.68
CA GLY A 99 7.93 -17.52 -2.56
C GLY A 99 7.83 -17.12 -4.04
N ARG A 100 6.75 -16.46 -4.47
CA ARG A 100 6.61 -16.01 -5.86
C ARG A 100 7.30 -14.68 -6.15
N TYR A 101 7.33 -13.76 -5.18
CA TYR A 101 7.61 -12.35 -5.46
C TYR A 101 8.52 -11.65 -4.45
N PHE A 102 8.60 -12.13 -3.21
CA PHE A 102 9.39 -11.47 -2.18
C PHE A 102 10.89 -11.66 -2.47
N LYS A 103 11.68 -10.58 -2.44
CA LYS A 103 13.11 -10.57 -2.80
C LYS A 103 14.05 -10.66 -1.61
N GLY A 104 13.52 -10.80 -0.40
CA GLY A 104 14.30 -10.96 0.83
C GLY A 104 14.22 -9.76 1.77
N GLY A 105 13.53 -8.68 1.37
CA GLY A 105 13.42 -7.46 2.18
C GLY A 105 14.62 -6.52 2.01
N GLY A 106 14.49 -5.30 2.55
CA GLY A 106 15.60 -4.36 2.70
C GLY A 106 15.90 -3.47 1.50
N VAL A 107 15.27 -3.72 0.34
CA VAL A 107 15.31 -2.83 -0.83
C VAL A 107 14.16 -1.84 -0.75
N TYR A 108 14.43 -0.55 -0.93
CA TYR A 108 13.43 0.51 -0.81
C TYR A 108 13.61 1.55 -1.91
N GLU A 109 13.09 1.25 -3.09
CA GLU A 109 13.09 2.17 -4.24
C GLU A 109 12.20 3.39 -3.99
N ASP A 110 11.20 3.27 -3.11
CA ASP A 110 10.42 4.38 -2.60
C ASP A 110 9.98 4.13 -1.15
N LYS A 111 9.63 5.21 -0.44
CA LYS A 111 8.96 5.19 0.86
C LYS A 111 7.95 6.33 0.93
N ILE A 112 6.66 5.98 0.85
CA ILE A 112 5.54 6.93 1.06
C ILE A 112 5.68 7.63 2.41
N PHE A 113 5.91 6.85 3.48
CA PHE A 113 6.20 7.39 4.79
C PHE A 113 7.70 7.34 5.06
N LYS A 114 8.33 8.51 4.97
CA LYS A 114 9.68 8.73 5.47
C LYS A 114 9.55 9.02 6.97
N GLY A 115 9.44 7.95 7.76
CA GLY A 115 9.69 8.03 9.20
C GLY A 115 11.09 8.62 9.38
N SER A 116 11.16 9.70 10.16
CA SER A 116 12.40 10.39 10.51
C SER A 116 13.45 9.44 11.05
#